data_AF-A0A836RNQ3-F1
#
_entry.id   AF-A0A836RNQ3-F1
#
_cell.length_a   1.000
_cell.length_b   1.000
_cell.length_c   1.000
_cell.angle_alpha   90.00
_cell.angle_beta   90.00
_cell.angle_gamma   90.00
#
_symmetry.space_group_name_H-M   'P 1'
#
loop_
_entity.id
_entity.type
_entity.pdbx_description
1 polymer ?
#
loop_
_entity_poly.entity_id
_entity_poly.type
_entity_poly.pdbx_seq_one_letter_code
_entity_poly.pdbx_strand_id
1 'polypeptide(L)'
;MPFHDRYRLYWAAAGIAFWACLIITPLVRRLAVRLVLVDRPDQHRKLHRNAVPLGGGAAVLVAFLVAVAAVFTLSRSQQAVLAEDTRFFAALLIAALVICLVGLSDDRHHLRGRQKLAGQIAA
;
A
#
# COMPACT_ATOMS: atom_id res chain seq x y z
N MET A 1 -28.99 -8.63 -5.72
CA MET A 1 -27.89 -9.55 -6.09
C MET A 1 -28.01 -10.80 -5.23
N PRO A 2 -28.04 -12.01 -5.82
CA PRO A 2 -28.06 -13.24 -5.03
C PRO A 2 -26.75 -13.39 -4.24
N PHE A 3 -26.83 -14.01 -3.05
CA PHE A 3 -25.73 -14.10 -2.10
C PHE A 3 -24.43 -14.68 -2.68
N HIS A 4 -24.52 -15.60 -3.64
CA HIS A 4 -23.37 -16.27 -4.27
C HIS A 4 -22.47 -15.33 -5.08
N ASP A 5 -23.01 -14.29 -5.71
CA ASP A 5 -22.24 -13.38 -6.56
C ASP A 5 -21.30 -12.48 -5.75
N ARG A 6 -21.67 -12.17 -4.51
CA ARG A 6 -20.83 -11.38 -3.59
C ARG A 6 -19.57 -12.14 -3.20
N TYR A 7 -19.68 -13.43 -2.86
CA TYR A 7 -18.52 -14.25 -2.51
C TYR A 7 -17.55 -14.38 -3.68
N ARG A 8 -18.07 -14.57 -4.90
CA ARG A 8 -17.25 -14.61 -6.12
C ARG A 8 -16.46 -13.31 -6.32
N LEU A 9 -17.10 -12.16 -6.10
CA LEU A 9 -16.42 -10.86 -6.19
C LEU A 9 -15.32 -10.70 -5.13
N TYR A 10 -15.57 -11.09 -3.88
CA TYR A 10 -14.56 -10.99 -2.82
C TYR A 10 -13.37 -11.93 -3.06
N TRP A 11 -13.62 -13.17 -3.51
CA TRP A 11 -12.55 -14.09 -3.88
C TRP A 11 -11.75 -13.60 -5.09
N ALA A 12 -12.42 -13.02 -6.09
CA ALA A 12 -11.74 -12.38 -7.22
C ALA A 12 -10.87 -11.21 -6.76
N ALA A 13 -11.38 -10.35 -5.87
CA ALA A 13 -10.62 -9.23 -5.31
C ALA A 13 -9.38 -9.70 -4.55
N ALA A 14 -9.52 -10.74 -3.71
CA ALA A 14 -8.41 -11.33 -2.98
C ALA A 14 -7.35 -11.93 -3.92
N GLY A 15 -7.79 -12.65 -4.96
CA GLY A 15 -6.89 -13.18 -5.99
C GLY A 15 -6.14 -12.08 -6.73
N ILE A 16 -6.84 -11.02 -7.15
CA ILE A 16 -6.24 -9.86 -7.82
C ILE A 16 -5.21 -9.18 -6.91
N ALA A 17 -5.54 -8.95 -5.63
CA ALA A 17 -4.62 -8.36 -4.67
C ALA A 17 -3.35 -9.22 -4.50
N PHE A 18 -3.51 -10.53 -4.39
CA PHE A 18 -2.39 -11.46 -4.25
C PHE A 18 -1.45 -11.42 -5.46
N TRP A 19 -2.00 -11.56 -6.68
CA TRP A 19 -1.20 -11.53 -7.91
C TRP A 19 -0.60 -10.15 -8.18
N ALA A 20 -1.35 -9.08 -7.92
CA ALA A 20 -0.85 -7.72 -8.04
C ALA A 20 0.34 -7.50 -7.10
N CYS A 21 0.26 -7.95 -5.84
CA CYS A 21 1.36 -7.85 -4.89
C CYS A 21 2.60 -8.63 -5.38
N LEU A 22 2.43 -9.87 -5.84
CA LEU A 22 3.53 -10.68 -6.40
C LEU A 22 4.26 -9.99 -7.56
N ILE A 23 3.56 -9.22 -8.38
CA ILE A 23 4.15 -8.49 -9.52
C ILE A 23 4.72 -7.14 -9.08
N ILE A 24 4.03 -6.41 -8.20
CA ILE A 24 4.41 -5.05 -7.79
C ILE A 24 5.63 -5.08 -6.86
N THR A 25 5.71 -6.03 -5.92
CA THR A 25 6.83 -6.12 -4.98
C THR A 25 8.21 -6.16 -5.66
N PRO A 26 8.48 -7.00 -6.69
CA PRO A 26 9.77 -6.97 -7.37
C PRO A 26 10.00 -5.67 -8.17
N LEU A 27 8.95 -5.00 -8.67
CA LEU A 27 9.07 -3.70 -9.34
C LEU A 27 9.46 -2.59 -8.36
N VAL A 28 8.78 -2.52 -7.21
CA VAL A 28 9.09 -1.58 -6.14
C VAL A 28 10.50 -1.83 -5.60
N ARG A 29 10.89 -3.10 -5.45
CA ARG A 29 12.28 -3.47 -5.10
C ARG A 29 13.30 -2.88 -6.08
N ARG A 30 13.08 -3.03 -7.39
CA ARG A 30 13.99 -2.48 -8.42
C ARG A 30 14.05 -0.96 -8.36
N LEU A 31 12.91 -0.31 -8.15
CA LEU A 31 12.82 1.14 -8.03
C LEU A 31 13.54 1.65 -6.77
N ALA A 32 13.33 1.00 -5.63
CA ALA A 32 13.99 1.33 -4.36
C ALA A 32 15.53 1.25 -4.48
N VAL A 33 16.05 0.21 -5.13
CA VAL A 33 17.50 0.09 -5.40
C VAL A 33 17.99 1.22 -6.31
N ARG A 34 17.24 1.57 -7.37
CA ARG A 34 17.62 2.67 -8.29
C ARG A 34 17.60 4.04 -7.61
N LEU A 35 16.66 4.27 -6.70
CA LEU A 35 16.52 5.53 -5.95
C LEU A 35 17.41 5.59 -4.70
N VAL A 36 18.26 4.58 -4.46
CA VAL A 36 19.09 4.45 -3.26
C VAL A 36 18.24 4.50 -1.97
N LEU A 37 17.00 4.03 -2.07
CA LEU A 37 16.07 3.81 -0.96
C LEU A 37 16.36 2.44 -0.35
N VAL A 38 17.54 2.32 0.24
CA VAL A 38 18.04 1.08 0.84
C VAL A 38 18.48 1.32 2.26
N ASP A 39 18.06 0.44 3.16
CA ASP A 39 18.56 0.36 4.53
C ASP A 39 19.93 -0.31 4.50
N ARG A 40 20.97 0.46 4.81
CA ARG A 40 22.35 -0.02 4.86
C ARG A 40 22.61 -0.61 6.25
N PRO A 41 23.20 -1.81 6.34
CA PRO A 41 23.47 -2.42 7.62
C PRO A 41 24.53 -1.62 8.38
N ASP A 42 24.12 -0.97 9.48
CA ASP A 42 25.05 -0.46 10.47
C ASP A 42 25.66 -1.66 11.21
N GLN A 43 26.98 -1.83 11.04
CA GLN A 43 27.79 -2.97 11.48
C GLN A 43 27.80 -3.22 13.01
N HIS A 44 27.00 -2.47 13.79
CA HIS A 44 26.88 -2.62 15.24
C HIS A 44 25.71 -3.53 15.69
N ARG A 45 24.68 -3.78 14.85
CA ARG A 45 23.49 -4.54 15.30
C ARG A 45 22.79 -5.42 14.24
N LYS A 46 23.14 -5.33 12.95
CA LYS A 46 22.48 -6.12 11.87
C LYS A 46 23.45 -7.14 11.28
N LEU A 47 23.18 -8.44 11.45
CA LEU A 47 23.99 -9.57 10.94
C LEU A 47 23.96 -9.73 9.40
N HIS A 48 23.20 -8.90 8.70
CA HIS A 48 22.93 -9.04 7.26
C HIS A 48 23.98 -8.25 6.46
N ARG A 49 24.67 -8.91 5.52
CA ARG A 49 25.72 -8.29 4.70
C ARG A 49 25.20 -7.37 3.58
N ASN A 50 23.92 -7.46 3.23
CA ASN A 50 23.36 -6.83 2.03
C ASN A 50 22.34 -5.74 2.39
N ALA A 51 22.37 -4.63 1.64
CA ALA A 51 21.42 -3.54 1.79
C ALA A 51 19.98 -4.03 1.48
N VAL A 52 19.02 -3.70 2.35
CA VAL A 52 17.62 -4.11 2.20
C VAL A 52 16.83 -2.97 1.55
N PRO A 53 16.16 -3.18 0.41
CA PRO A 53 15.34 -2.15 -0.22
C PRO A 53 14.10 -1.82 0.61
N LEU A 54 13.89 -0.53 0.84
CA LEU A 54 12.76 0.04 1.58
C LEU A 54 11.54 0.18 0.64
N GLY A 55 10.33 0.20 1.20
CA GLY A 55 9.11 0.46 0.42
C GLY A 55 8.15 -0.72 0.24
N GLY A 56 8.26 -1.77 1.06
CA GLY A 56 7.27 -2.86 1.07
C GLY A 56 5.83 -2.36 1.29
N GLY A 57 5.65 -1.37 2.17
CA GLY A 57 4.35 -0.73 2.41
C GLY A 57 3.77 -0.06 1.15
N ALA A 58 4.60 0.59 0.35
CA ALA A 58 4.17 1.17 -0.93
C ALA A 58 3.73 0.09 -1.93
N ALA A 59 4.43 -1.05 -1.97
CA ALA A 59 4.03 -2.18 -2.82
C ALA A 59 2.65 -2.71 -2.44
N VAL A 60 2.40 -2.88 -1.14
CA VAL A 60 1.09 -3.33 -0.63
C VAL A 60 0.00 -2.31 -0.92
N LEU A 61 0.26 -1.02 -0.72
CA LEU A 61 -0.72 0.04 -1.02
C LEU A 61 -1.11 0.02 -2.50
N VAL A 62 -0.15 -0.04 -3.43
CA VAL A 62 -0.45 -0.07 -4.86
C VAL A 62 -1.23 -1.34 -5.23
N ALA A 63 -0.85 -2.51 -4.69
CA ALA A 63 -1.58 -3.76 -4.93
C ALA A 63 -3.03 -3.71 -4.41
N PHE A 64 -3.23 -3.10 -3.24
CA PHE A 64 -4.55 -2.86 -2.67
C PHE A 64 -5.38 -1.93 -3.57
N LEU A 65 -4.82 -0.82 -4.04
CA LEU A 65 -5.52 0.11 -4.94
C LEU A 65 -5.92 -0.54 -6.26
N VAL A 66 -5.06 -1.41 -6.82
CA VAL A 66 -5.40 -2.20 -8.02
C VAL A 66 -6.58 -3.13 -7.75
N ALA A 67 -6.58 -3.84 -6.62
CA ALA A 67 -7.69 -4.72 -6.26
C ALA A 67 -9.01 -3.96 -6.04
N VAL A 68 -8.96 -2.81 -5.35
CA VAL A 68 -10.12 -1.94 -5.13
C VAL A 68 -10.65 -1.39 -6.46
N ALA A 69 -9.78 -0.91 -7.34
CA ALA A 69 -10.17 -0.44 -8.68
C ALA A 69 -10.81 -1.57 -9.52
N ALA A 70 -10.29 -2.80 -9.41
CA ALA A 70 -10.89 -3.95 -10.08
C ALA A 70 -12.30 -4.27 -9.54
N VAL A 71 -12.52 -4.21 -8.22
CA VAL A 71 -13.85 -4.43 -7.62
C VAL A 71 -14.86 -3.39 -8.09
N PHE A 72 -14.47 -2.12 -8.13
CA PHE A 72 -15.35 -1.04 -8.60
C PHE A 72 -15.60 -1.13 -10.11
N THR A 73 -14.67 -1.62 -10.92
CA THR A 73 -14.90 -1.76 -12.36
C THR A 73 -15.74 -2.99 -12.73
N LEU A 74 -15.59 -4.09 -11.98
CA LEU A 74 -16.27 -5.37 -12.26
C LEU A 74 -17.72 -5.42 -11.73
N SER A 75 -18.14 -4.50 -10.87
CA SER A 75 -19.47 -4.53 -10.27
C SER A 75 -20.20 -3.19 -10.34
N ARG A 76 -21.29 -3.15 -11.12
CA ARG A 76 -22.14 -1.96 -11.27
C ARG A 76 -22.77 -1.49 -9.96
N SER A 77 -23.04 -2.42 -9.03
CA SER A 77 -23.54 -2.06 -7.69
C SER A 77 -22.46 -1.37 -6.86
N GLN A 78 -21.19 -1.76 -6.98
CA GLN A 78 -20.08 -1.11 -6.28
C GLN A 78 -19.75 0.25 -6.89
N GLN A 79 -19.98 0.46 -8.20
CA GLN A 79 -19.87 1.79 -8.82
C GLN A 79 -20.86 2.79 -8.24
N ALA A 80 -22.09 2.36 -7.98
CA ALA A 80 -23.09 3.20 -7.33
C ALA A 80 -22.67 3.59 -5.91
N VAL A 81 -22.14 2.65 -5.13
CA VAL A 81 -21.60 2.92 -3.78
C VAL A 81 -20.45 3.93 -3.82
N LEU A 82 -19.52 3.81 -4.77
CA LEU A 82 -18.42 4.75 -4.93
C LEU A 82 -18.91 6.16 -5.32
N ALA A 83 -19.93 6.24 -6.17
CA ALA A 83 -20.52 7.49 -6.62
C ALA A 83 -21.30 8.21 -5.50
N GLU A 84 -21.96 7.47 -4.62
CA GLU A 84 -22.67 8.03 -3.46
C GLU A 84 -21.70 8.63 -2.43
N ASP A 85 -20.56 7.98 -2.19
CA ASP A 85 -19.65 8.36 -1.11
C ASP A 85 -18.23 8.73 -1.59
N THR A 86 -18.14 9.37 -2.76
CA THR A 86 -16.86 9.69 -3.41
C THR A 86 -15.92 10.49 -2.50
N ARG A 87 -16.47 11.39 -1.68
CA ARG A 87 -15.67 12.19 -0.73
C ARG A 87 -15.02 11.33 0.34
N PHE A 88 -15.75 10.34 0.88
CA PHE A 88 -15.21 9.41 1.87
C PHE A 88 -14.07 8.58 1.28
N PHE A 89 -14.27 7.99 0.09
CA PHE A 89 -13.23 7.20 -0.56
C PHE A 89 -12.01 8.04 -0.95
N ALA A 90 -12.21 9.29 -1.40
CA ALA A 90 -11.11 10.21 -1.67
C ALA A 90 -10.33 10.56 -0.41
N ALA A 91 -11.01 10.85 0.71
CA ALA A 91 -10.36 11.11 1.99
C ALA A 91 -9.58 9.88 2.48
N LEU A 92 -10.16 8.69 2.38
CA LEU A 92 -9.49 7.43 2.74
C LEU A 92 -8.23 7.19 1.90
N LEU A 93 -8.29 7.46 0.60
CA LEU A 93 -7.13 7.35 -0.30
C LEU A 93 -6.02 8.33 0.09
N ILE A 94 -6.38 9.58 0.38
CA ILE A 94 -5.43 10.61 0.82
C ILE A 94 -4.79 10.20 2.14
N ALA A 95 -5.58 9.77 3.14
CA ALA A 95 -5.07 9.32 4.43
C ALA A 95 -4.10 8.13 4.27
N ALA A 96 -4.45 7.14 3.45
CA ALA A 96 -3.58 5.99 3.17
C ALA A 96 -2.26 6.40 2.50
N LEU A 97 -2.31 7.36 1.57
CA LEU A 97 -1.11 7.91 0.93
C LEU A 97 -0.23 8.67 1.94
N VAL A 98 -0.81 9.52 2.79
CA VAL A 98 -0.07 10.25 3.83
C VAL A 98 0.60 9.27 4.80
N ILE A 99 -0.12 8.27 5.31
CA ILE A 99 0.43 7.25 6.20
C ILE A 99 1.57 6.48 5.52
N CYS A 100 1.41 6.11 4.24
CA CYS A 100 2.46 5.42 3.50
C CYS A 100 3.70 6.30 3.30
N LEU A 101 3.54 7.60 3.02
CA LEU A 101 4.65 8.54 2.89
C LEU A 101 5.36 8.77 4.22
N VAL A 102 4.61 8.90 5.32
CA VAL A 102 5.18 9.00 6.67
C VAL A 102 5.97 7.73 7.01
N GLY A 103 5.43 6.55 6.71
CA GLY A 103 6.13 5.27 6.89
C GLY A 103 7.41 5.17 6.06
N LEU A 104 7.36 5.57 4.79
CA LEU A 104 8.53 5.56 3.91
C LEU A 104 9.60 6.58 4.35
N SER A 105 9.18 7.72 4.88
CA SER A 105 10.08 8.73 5.45
C SER A 105 10.74 8.24 6.73
N ASP A 106 9.98 7.57 7.61
CA ASP A 106 10.49 6.91 8.82
C ASP A 106 11.56 5.86 8.50
N ASP A 107 11.27 5.00 7.51
CA ASP A 107 12.19 3.98 7.00
C ASP A 107 13.53 4.55 6.51
N ARG A 108 13.52 5.77 5.94
CA ARG A 108 14.73 6.43 5.42
C ARG A 108 15.47 7.25 6.47
N HIS A 109 14.73 7.98 7.32
CA HIS A 109 15.29 9.01 8.19
C HIS A 109 15.34 8.61 9.67
N HIS A 110 14.85 7.42 10.05
CA HIS A 110 14.74 6.96 11.43
C HIS A 110 14.07 8.02 12.31
N LEU A 111 12.83 8.38 11.99
CA LEU A 111 12.13 9.49 12.64
C LEU A 111 11.90 9.20 14.13
N ARG A 112 11.87 10.24 14.96
CA ARG A 112 11.53 10.10 16.38
C ARG A 112 10.05 9.73 16.50
N GLY A 113 9.68 8.90 17.47
CA GLY A 113 8.29 8.43 17.65
C GLY A 113 7.22 9.54 17.68
N ARG A 114 7.56 10.73 18.20
CA ARG A 114 6.66 11.91 18.20
C ARG A 114 6.37 12.46 16.79
N GLN A 115 7.35 12.42 15.89
CA GLN A 115 7.20 12.88 14.49
C GLN A 115 6.33 11.91 13.71
N LYS A 116 6.49 10.60 13.94
CA LYS A 116 5.64 9.57 13.37
C LYS A 116 4.18 9.71 13.79
N LEU A 117 3.95 9.92 15.09
CA LEU A 117 2.61 10.11 15.63
C LEU A 117 1.95 11.38 15.09
N ALA A 118 2.68 12.50 14.99
CA ALA A 118 2.15 13.74 14.42
C ALA A 118 1.72 13.56 12.95
N GLY A 119 2.52 12.84 12.15
CA GLY A 119 2.16 12.51 10.78
C GLY A 119 0.92 11.63 10.68
N GLN A 120 0.73 10.69 11.60
CA GLN A 120 -0.47 9.84 11.65
C GLN A 120 -1.73 10.58 12.12
N ILE A 121 -1.61 11.57 12.99
CA ILE A 121 -2.74 12.41 13.43
C ILE A 121 -3.19 13.38 12.33
N ALA A 122 -2.25 13.82 11.49
CA ALA A 122 -2.54 14.73 10.37
C ALA A 122 -3.18 14.04 9.15
N ALA A 123 -3.06 12.70 9.06
CA ALA A 123 -3.62 11.89 8.00
C ALA A 123 -5.11 11.61 8.23
#